data_AF-A0AAV9IEP9-F1
#
_entry.id   AF-A0AAV9IEP9-F1
#
_cell.length_a   1.000
_cell.length_b   1.000
_cell.length_c   1.000
_cell.angle_alpha   90.00
_cell.angle_beta   90.00
_cell.angle_gamma   90.00
#
_symmetry.space_group_name_H-M   'P 1'
#
loop_
_entity.id
_entity.type
_entity.pdbx_description
1 polymer ?
#
loop_
_entity_poly.entity_id
_entity_poly.type
_entity_poly.pdbx_seq_one_letter_code
_entity_poly.pdbx_strand_id
1 'polypeptide(L)'
;MSVSRLNKLVFLVLLIVLFHSSYAQPWKESLEEWIPKEMERSFQGIFYNIDPPGGIPGSVTAADSHYQPDYYYNWIRDAAITMDVVVTLYERATEPAQVKKLEDILKSYVHYNYIIQRTPNPTGNLTTGGLGAAHYLLNGSAFTGPWCSVENDGPALRAVAVMRFAKEYLRRHGDLSYVKKWIFNNETHPPTTVTRADLDYIAKVWPDPCCGPWETFFVVHFWDQLLVRKALLQGSKFAEMLGYMDASSYYLKQAKELTSNMSKFISHVHGVVLESIDAPRDTIHETFMDTSTILAVLYGYNDDGFYAPENPYVMNTANLLRLIYKDLFPVNRRRTTDEGVLFGRFPNDNYDGIATGNGVKGNPWFLCTLGMARYYFELAKRFSEYATLNISSRWMLPLLEHLQTSYFKLNPSMPSTFHVGETLQKPQLCQIAQALLTEADKILYSVYRHVPDSGMLTEEINRYTGFEQGAKNLTWSYDSFVTAVWSRNYSFNTFRTNCVLV
;
A
#
# COMPACT_ATOMS: atom_id res chain seq x y z
N MET A 1 -17.92 -48.44 27.49
CA MET A 1 -16.65 -48.35 28.25
C MET A 1 -15.68 -47.53 27.40
N SER A 2 -15.83 -46.21 27.44
CA SER A 2 -14.96 -45.28 28.19
C SER A 2 -13.57 -45.13 27.55
N VAL A 3 -13.52 -44.30 26.50
CA VAL A 3 -12.28 -43.80 25.90
C VAL A 3 -11.75 -42.69 26.80
N SER A 4 -10.59 -42.95 27.40
CA SER A 4 -9.94 -42.05 28.33
C SER A 4 -8.78 -41.31 27.67
N ARG A 5 -8.69 -40.01 27.98
CA ARG A 5 -7.49 -39.16 27.98
C ARG A 5 -6.92 -38.75 26.62
N LEU A 6 -7.43 -37.64 26.09
CA LEU A 6 -6.65 -36.45 25.68
C LEU A 6 -7.67 -35.34 25.35
N ASN A 7 -7.37 -34.06 25.61
CA ASN A 7 -8.21 -32.85 25.46
C ASN A 7 -8.84 -32.27 26.75
N LYS A 8 -8.00 -32.02 27.76
CA LYS A 8 -8.31 -31.10 28.88
C LYS A 8 -7.33 -29.92 28.99
N LEU A 9 -6.81 -29.43 27.86
CA LEU A 9 -5.91 -28.27 27.81
C LEU A 9 -6.30 -27.19 26.77
N VAL A 10 -7.55 -27.17 26.31
CA VAL A 10 -8.08 -26.15 25.37
C VAL A 10 -9.27 -25.36 25.95
N PHE A 11 -9.67 -25.64 27.20
CA PHE A 11 -10.85 -25.02 27.82
C PHE A 11 -10.55 -24.10 29.02
N LEU A 12 -9.31 -23.61 29.15
CA LEU A 12 -8.91 -22.74 30.26
C LEU A 12 -8.10 -21.51 29.83
N VAL A 13 -8.50 -20.86 28.73
CA VAL A 13 -8.11 -19.47 28.38
C VAL A 13 -9.34 -18.59 28.10
N LEU A 14 -10.55 -19.13 28.28
CA LEU A 14 -11.82 -18.45 27.97
C LEU A 14 -12.48 -17.76 29.19
N LEU A 15 -11.73 -17.45 30.26
CA LEU A 15 -12.32 -16.95 31.51
C LEU A 15 -11.52 -15.84 32.24
N ILE A 16 -10.76 -15.03 31.50
CA ILE A 16 -10.29 -13.71 32.00
C ILE A 16 -10.49 -12.66 30.89
N VAL A 17 -11.74 -12.38 30.54
CA VAL A 17 -12.21 -11.09 30.01
C VAL A 17 -13.63 -10.85 30.53
N LEU A 18 -13.78 -10.80 31.85
CA LEU A 18 -15.02 -10.39 32.49
C LEU A 18 -14.71 -9.35 33.57
N PHE A 19 -14.06 -8.26 33.18
CA PHE A 19 -14.21 -6.96 33.85
C PHE A 19 -13.90 -5.86 32.83
N HIS A 20 -14.92 -5.04 32.53
CA HIS A 20 -15.07 -3.96 31.53
C HIS A 20 -16.03 -4.26 30.33
N SER A 21 -17.15 -4.95 30.56
CA SER A 21 -18.30 -4.84 29.66
C SER A 21 -19.19 -3.66 30.09
N SER A 22 -18.74 -2.45 29.76
CA SER A 22 -19.58 -1.27 29.66
C SER A 22 -19.69 -0.93 28.17
N TYR A 23 -20.80 -1.34 27.55
CA TYR A 23 -21.22 -0.98 26.19
C TYR A 23 -20.16 -1.15 25.08
N ALA A 24 -19.92 -2.38 24.63
CA ALA A 24 -19.35 -2.56 23.29
C ALA A 24 -20.30 -1.90 22.27
N GLN A 25 -19.76 -1.01 21.44
CA GLN A 25 -20.58 -0.31 20.44
C GLN A 25 -20.98 -1.33 19.36
N PRO A 26 -22.27 -1.45 18.97
CA PRO A 26 -22.72 -2.50 18.05
C PRO A 26 -21.95 -2.57 16.73
N TRP A 27 -21.54 -1.43 16.16
CA TRP A 27 -20.74 -1.39 14.94
C TRP A 27 -19.37 -2.05 15.07
N LYS A 28 -18.76 -2.01 16.28
CA LYS A 28 -17.49 -2.70 16.56
C LYS A 28 -17.68 -4.21 16.59
N GLU A 29 -18.76 -4.69 17.18
CA GLU A 29 -19.08 -6.12 17.20
C GLU A 29 -19.27 -6.64 15.78
N SER A 30 -20.04 -5.92 14.95
CA SER A 30 -20.20 -6.26 13.52
C SER A 30 -18.86 -6.27 12.77
N LEU A 31 -17.98 -5.31 13.05
CA LEU A 31 -16.67 -5.24 12.42
C LEU A 31 -15.78 -6.44 12.82
N GLU A 32 -15.73 -6.79 14.10
CA GLU A 32 -14.94 -7.94 14.59
C GLU A 32 -15.48 -9.28 14.05
N GLU A 33 -16.79 -9.41 13.82
CA GLU A 33 -17.37 -10.59 13.18
C GLU A 33 -17.10 -10.68 11.67
N TRP A 34 -17.02 -9.54 10.99
CA TRP A 34 -16.83 -9.47 9.53
C TRP A 34 -15.37 -9.66 9.12
N ILE A 35 -14.41 -9.03 9.82
CA ILE A 35 -13.00 -9.03 9.43
C ILE A 35 -12.45 -10.44 9.13
N PRO A 36 -12.66 -11.48 9.97
CA PRO A 36 -12.14 -12.81 9.68
C PRO A 36 -12.72 -13.42 8.39
N LYS A 37 -14.01 -13.19 8.10
CA LYS A 37 -14.69 -13.70 6.91
C LYS A 37 -14.16 -13.01 5.65
N GLU A 38 -14.02 -11.69 5.71
CA GLU A 38 -13.47 -10.90 4.60
C GLU A 38 -11.99 -11.19 4.37
N MET A 39 -11.22 -11.49 5.43
CA MET A 39 -9.82 -11.93 5.31
C MET A 39 -9.72 -13.24 4.53
N GLU A 40 -10.56 -14.22 4.85
CA GLU A 40 -10.61 -15.49 4.11
C GLU A 40 -10.98 -15.26 2.65
N ARG A 41 -12.03 -14.47 2.40
CA ARG A 41 -12.49 -14.14 1.04
C ARG A 41 -11.45 -13.35 0.24
N SER A 42 -10.72 -12.45 0.89
CA SER A 42 -9.66 -11.65 0.26
C SER A 42 -8.48 -12.53 -0.13
N PHE A 43 -8.05 -13.46 0.72
CA PHE A 43 -7.03 -14.43 0.33
C PHE A 43 -7.49 -15.32 -0.82
N GLN A 44 -8.76 -15.76 -0.83
CA GLN A 44 -9.31 -16.50 -1.96
C GLN A 44 -9.24 -15.66 -3.25
N GLY A 45 -9.60 -14.38 -3.20
CA GLY A 45 -9.51 -13.46 -4.34
C GLY A 45 -8.07 -13.29 -4.85
N ILE A 46 -7.12 -13.04 -3.93
CA ILE A 46 -5.69 -12.92 -4.25
C ILE A 46 -5.18 -14.19 -4.95
N PHE A 47 -5.37 -15.36 -4.34
CA PHE A 47 -4.85 -16.61 -4.90
C PHE A 47 -5.59 -17.09 -6.14
N TYR A 48 -6.83 -16.66 -6.35
CA TYR A 48 -7.57 -16.91 -7.59
C TYR A 48 -7.02 -16.10 -8.77
N ASN A 49 -6.54 -14.88 -8.52
CA ASN A 49 -5.99 -14.01 -9.54
C ASN A 49 -4.50 -14.26 -9.85
N ILE A 50 -3.84 -15.14 -9.10
CA ILE A 50 -2.49 -15.66 -9.39
C ILE A 50 -2.61 -16.91 -10.28
N ASP A 51 -1.74 -17.03 -11.28
CA ASP A 51 -1.79 -18.11 -12.28
C ASP A 51 -3.17 -18.23 -12.96
N PRO A 52 -3.76 -17.10 -13.44
CA PRO A 52 -5.09 -17.12 -14.02
C PRO A 52 -5.14 -17.99 -15.29
N PRO A 53 -6.32 -18.54 -15.66
CA PRO A 53 -6.48 -19.33 -16.87
C PRO A 53 -5.92 -18.66 -18.13
N GLY A 54 -5.08 -19.39 -18.87
CA GLY A 54 -4.43 -18.87 -20.09
C GLY A 54 -3.17 -18.01 -19.83
N GLY A 55 -2.84 -17.76 -18.57
CA GLY A 55 -1.60 -17.11 -18.16
C GLY A 55 -0.42 -18.08 -18.10
N ILE A 56 0.79 -17.53 -18.22
CA ILE A 56 2.02 -18.25 -17.82
C ILE A 56 2.07 -18.31 -16.29
N PRO A 57 2.49 -19.43 -15.67
CA PRO A 57 2.69 -19.48 -14.22
C PRO A 57 3.62 -18.36 -13.74
N GLY A 58 3.17 -17.64 -12.71
CA GLY A 58 3.77 -16.42 -12.19
C GLY A 58 3.09 -15.14 -12.64
N SER A 59 2.16 -15.19 -13.59
CA SER A 59 1.34 -14.01 -13.94
C SER A 59 0.26 -13.76 -12.89
N VAL A 60 -0.11 -12.50 -12.72
CA VAL A 60 -1.16 -12.05 -11.81
C VAL A 60 -2.08 -11.15 -12.60
N THR A 61 -3.38 -11.46 -12.64
CA THR A 61 -4.35 -10.55 -13.25
C THR A 61 -4.71 -9.42 -12.29
N ALA A 62 -4.91 -8.20 -12.80
CA ALA A 62 -5.41 -7.09 -11.98
C ALA A 62 -6.84 -7.37 -11.51
N ALA A 63 -7.70 -7.91 -12.37
CA ALA A 63 -9.08 -8.25 -12.02
C ALA A 63 -9.62 -9.43 -12.86
N ASP A 64 -10.68 -10.08 -12.37
CA ASP A 64 -11.49 -11.03 -13.16
C ASP A 64 -12.59 -10.26 -13.91
N SER A 65 -12.16 -9.31 -14.75
CA SER A 65 -13.04 -8.42 -15.50
C SER A 65 -12.56 -8.32 -16.94
N HIS A 66 -13.36 -8.85 -17.88
CA HIS A 66 -13.01 -8.92 -19.29
C HIS A 66 -13.67 -7.81 -20.15
N TYR A 67 -14.66 -7.10 -19.60
CA TYR A 67 -15.44 -6.10 -20.32
C TYR A 67 -15.96 -5.05 -19.35
N GLN A 68 -15.84 -3.76 -19.72
CA GLN A 68 -16.41 -2.60 -19.01
C GLN A 68 -16.19 -2.62 -17.48
N PRO A 69 -14.92 -2.54 -17.02
CA PRO A 69 -13.70 -2.41 -17.82
C PRO A 69 -13.00 -3.76 -18.09
N ASP A 70 -12.16 -3.81 -19.12
CA ASP A 70 -11.30 -4.98 -19.40
C ASP A 70 -9.97 -4.81 -18.65
N TYR A 71 -9.82 -5.56 -17.56
CA TYR A 71 -8.69 -5.52 -16.62
C TYR A 71 -8.00 -6.90 -16.55
N TYR A 72 -8.25 -7.78 -17.52
CA TYR A 72 -7.68 -9.13 -17.55
C TYR A 72 -6.24 -9.15 -18.10
N TYR A 73 -5.36 -8.36 -17.47
CA TYR A 73 -3.96 -8.18 -17.83
C TYR A 73 -3.06 -8.25 -16.59
N ASN A 74 -1.76 -8.47 -16.82
CA ASN A 74 -0.75 -8.38 -15.77
C ASN A 74 -0.14 -6.98 -15.75
N TRP A 75 -0.66 -6.09 -14.90
CA TRP A 75 0.04 -4.86 -14.52
C TRP A 75 1.25 -5.19 -13.65
N ILE A 76 2.41 -4.59 -13.96
CA ILE A 76 3.63 -4.85 -13.19
C ILE A 76 3.47 -4.38 -11.74
N ARG A 77 2.87 -3.20 -11.54
CA ARG A 77 2.57 -2.62 -10.22
C ARG A 77 1.70 -3.56 -9.39
N ASP A 78 0.52 -3.92 -9.91
CA ASP A 78 -0.46 -4.75 -9.21
C ASP A 78 0.13 -6.12 -8.85
N ALA A 79 0.75 -6.79 -9.82
CA ALA A 79 1.40 -8.08 -9.59
C ALA A 79 2.51 -8.00 -8.53
N ALA A 80 3.30 -6.92 -8.51
CA ALA A 80 4.33 -6.73 -7.50
C ALA A 80 3.76 -6.47 -6.10
N ILE A 81 2.68 -5.70 -5.99
CA ILE A 81 1.97 -5.46 -4.72
C ILE A 81 1.38 -6.77 -4.18
N THR A 82 0.71 -7.54 -5.02
CA THR A 82 0.18 -8.86 -4.66
C THR A 82 1.30 -9.80 -4.21
N MET A 83 2.42 -9.83 -4.93
CA MET A 83 3.54 -10.68 -4.55
C MET A 83 4.22 -10.24 -3.25
N ASP A 84 4.18 -8.96 -2.90
CA ASP A 84 4.64 -8.48 -1.58
C ASP A 84 3.79 -9.05 -0.43
N VAL A 85 2.47 -9.23 -0.65
CA VAL A 85 1.57 -9.94 0.27
C VAL A 85 1.96 -11.43 0.36
N VAL A 86 2.21 -12.09 -0.79
CA VAL A 86 2.64 -13.50 -0.83
C VAL A 86 3.99 -13.69 -0.13
N VAL A 87 4.95 -12.77 -0.31
CA VAL A 87 6.23 -12.79 0.41
C VAL A 87 6.02 -12.65 1.91
N THR A 88 5.11 -11.77 2.34
CA THR A 88 4.79 -11.64 3.77
C THR A 88 4.17 -12.92 4.34
N LEU A 89 3.34 -13.62 3.57
CA LEU A 89 2.85 -14.96 3.94
C LEU A 89 3.98 -15.98 4.01
N TYR A 90 4.93 -15.94 3.07
CA TYR A 90 6.09 -16.84 3.05
C TYR A 90 7.00 -16.62 4.26
N GLU A 91 7.26 -15.36 4.61
CA GLU A 91 8.02 -14.97 5.81
C GLU A 91 7.37 -15.53 7.10
N ARG A 92 6.02 -15.50 7.18
CA ARG A 92 5.25 -15.95 8.34
C ARG A 92 4.95 -17.45 8.35
N ALA A 93 5.09 -18.16 7.24
CA ALA A 93 4.73 -19.56 7.13
C ALA A 93 5.67 -20.46 7.96
N THR A 94 5.06 -21.32 8.77
CA THR A 94 5.75 -22.34 9.59
C THR A 94 5.56 -23.74 9.04
N GLU A 95 4.41 -24.01 8.42
CA GLU A 95 4.07 -25.35 7.91
C GLU A 95 4.86 -25.66 6.62
N PRO A 96 5.64 -26.77 6.56
CA PRO A 96 6.50 -27.06 5.41
C PRO A 96 5.79 -27.08 4.06
N ALA A 97 4.56 -27.61 4.01
CA ALA A 97 3.76 -27.65 2.78
C ALA A 97 3.36 -26.25 2.31
N GLN A 98 3.01 -25.35 3.25
CA GLN A 98 2.68 -23.96 2.93
C GLN A 98 3.91 -23.18 2.49
N VAL A 99 5.04 -23.34 3.18
CA VAL A 99 6.34 -22.76 2.81
C VAL A 99 6.69 -23.15 1.37
N LYS A 100 6.60 -24.46 1.04
CA LYS A 100 6.88 -24.96 -0.30
C LYS A 100 5.94 -24.37 -1.35
N LYS A 101 4.63 -24.35 -1.09
CA LYS A 101 3.64 -23.77 -2.02
C LYS A 101 3.92 -22.29 -2.32
N LEU A 102 4.17 -21.49 -1.28
CA LEU A 102 4.44 -20.06 -1.44
C LEU A 102 5.78 -19.81 -2.13
N GLU A 103 6.81 -20.61 -1.83
CA GLU A 103 8.08 -20.56 -2.54
C GLU A 103 7.91 -20.86 -4.04
N ASP A 104 7.12 -21.89 -4.39
CA ASP A 104 6.88 -22.26 -5.79
C ASP A 104 6.13 -21.14 -6.54
N ILE A 105 5.15 -20.48 -5.92
CA ILE A 105 4.48 -19.30 -6.49
C ILE A 105 5.48 -18.17 -6.74
N LEU A 106 6.32 -17.85 -5.76
CA LEU A 106 7.31 -16.76 -5.87
C LEU A 106 8.38 -17.07 -6.92
N LYS A 107 8.81 -18.33 -7.05
CA LYS A 107 9.73 -18.77 -8.10
C LYS A 107 9.10 -18.67 -9.49
N SER A 108 7.82 -19.02 -9.63
CA SER A 108 7.06 -18.82 -10.87
C SER A 108 6.94 -17.33 -11.22
N TYR A 109 6.65 -16.45 -10.25
CA TYR A 109 6.64 -15.01 -10.47
C TYR A 109 7.99 -14.47 -10.96
N VAL A 110 9.12 -14.91 -10.35
CA VAL A 110 10.46 -14.57 -10.85
C VAL A 110 10.66 -15.05 -12.30
N HIS A 111 10.21 -16.25 -12.63
CA HIS A 111 10.32 -16.79 -13.98
C HIS A 111 9.46 -16.02 -15.00
N TYR A 112 8.21 -15.72 -14.69
CA TYR A 112 7.33 -14.91 -15.53
C TYR A 112 7.93 -13.53 -15.79
N ASN A 113 8.46 -12.87 -14.75
CA ASN A 113 9.11 -11.57 -14.91
C ASN A 113 10.39 -11.64 -15.73
N TYR A 114 11.16 -12.72 -15.63
CA TYR A 114 12.29 -12.96 -16.53
C TYR A 114 11.86 -12.97 -18.00
N ILE A 115 10.70 -13.57 -18.30
CA ILE A 115 10.12 -13.62 -19.66
C ILE A 115 9.69 -12.21 -20.10
N ILE A 116 8.80 -11.54 -19.36
CA ILE A 116 8.22 -10.26 -19.83
C ILE A 116 9.26 -9.13 -19.93
N GLN A 117 10.30 -9.12 -19.08
CA GLN A 117 11.41 -8.16 -19.23
C GLN A 117 12.19 -8.33 -20.54
N ARG A 118 12.10 -9.51 -21.17
CA ARG A 118 12.73 -9.85 -22.46
C ARG A 118 11.75 -9.82 -23.63
N THR A 119 10.47 -9.58 -23.38
CA THR A 119 9.45 -9.38 -24.42
C THR A 119 9.52 -7.93 -24.91
N PRO A 120 9.89 -7.68 -26.18
CA PRO A 120 9.82 -6.33 -26.74
C PRO A 120 8.39 -5.81 -26.73
N ASN A 121 8.22 -4.53 -26.43
CA ASN A 121 6.92 -3.86 -26.33
C ASN A 121 7.02 -2.42 -26.86
N PRO A 122 5.91 -1.65 -26.93
CA PRO A 122 5.92 -0.30 -27.48
C PRO A 122 6.88 0.69 -26.78
N THR A 123 7.25 0.44 -25.52
CA THR A 123 8.23 1.27 -24.77
C THR A 123 9.68 0.88 -25.04
N GLY A 124 9.94 -0.24 -25.72
CA GLY A 124 11.27 -0.70 -26.12
C GLY A 124 11.52 -2.18 -25.83
N ASN A 125 12.78 -2.52 -25.61
CA ASN A 125 13.23 -3.86 -25.19
C ASN A 125 13.99 -3.77 -23.85
N LEU A 126 14.54 -4.90 -23.39
CA LEU A 126 15.30 -5.04 -22.13
C LEU A 126 16.33 -3.91 -21.88
N THR A 127 16.94 -3.35 -22.94
CA THR A 127 18.00 -2.33 -22.83
C THR A 127 17.60 -0.94 -23.31
N THR A 128 16.47 -0.80 -24.02
CA THR A 128 16.06 0.46 -24.65
C THR A 128 14.82 1.11 -24.03
N GLY A 129 14.27 0.56 -22.95
CA GLY A 129 13.14 1.15 -22.22
C GLY A 129 11.98 0.20 -21.88
N GLY A 130 11.99 -1.01 -22.44
CA GLY A 130 10.88 -1.97 -22.34
C GLY A 130 10.45 -2.36 -20.92
N LEU A 131 11.32 -2.13 -19.93
CA LEU A 131 11.04 -2.42 -18.53
C LEU A 131 9.99 -1.48 -17.92
N GLY A 132 9.81 -0.28 -18.47
CA GLY A 132 8.81 0.69 -18.04
C GLY A 132 7.41 0.47 -18.62
N ALA A 133 7.12 -0.65 -19.28
CA ALA A 133 5.76 -0.94 -19.72
C ALA A 133 4.83 -1.11 -18.51
N ALA A 134 3.62 -0.51 -18.54
CA ALA A 134 2.66 -0.62 -17.44
C ALA A 134 2.19 -2.07 -17.21
N HIS A 135 1.83 -2.76 -18.30
CA HIS A 135 1.21 -4.08 -18.25
C HIS A 135 1.52 -4.94 -19.48
N TYR A 136 1.26 -6.25 -19.34
CA TYR A 136 1.41 -7.28 -20.36
C TYR A 136 0.16 -8.16 -20.43
N LEU A 137 0.00 -8.89 -21.53
CA LEU A 137 -0.94 -9.99 -21.57
C LEU A 137 -0.47 -11.09 -20.60
N LEU A 138 -1.42 -11.83 -20.02
CA LEU A 138 -1.12 -12.91 -19.06
C LEU A 138 -0.25 -14.02 -19.65
N ASN A 139 -0.31 -14.22 -20.97
CA ASN A 139 0.54 -15.17 -21.70
C ASN A 139 1.98 -14.66 -21.95
N GLY A 140 2.35 -13.49 -21.41
CA GLY A 140 3.68 -12.89 -21.52
C GLY A 140 3.94 -12.06 -22.77
N SER A 141 2.95 -11.94 -23.67
CA SER A 141 3.04 -11.08 -24.86
C SER A 141 2.86 -9.60 -24.49
N ALA A 142 3.47 -8.71 -25.26
CA ALA A 142 3.30 -7.27 -25.08
C ALA A 142 1.86 -6.84 -25.37
N PHE A 143 1.35 -5.89 -24.57
CA PHE A 143 0.21 -5.09 -24.97
C PHE A 143 0.67 -4.06 -26.02
N THR A 144 -0.02 -4.00 -27.15
CA THR A 144 0.36 -3.13 -28.28
C THR A 144 -0.63 -1.99 -28.53
N GLY A 145 -1.68 -1.88 -27.71
CA GLY A 145 -2.62 -0.77 -27.78
C GLY A 145 -2.04 0.53 -27.22
N PRO A 146 -2.71 1.68 -27.45
CA PRO A 146 -2.34 2.93 -26.82
C PRO A 146 -2.55 2.84 -25.31
N TRP A 147 -1.56 3.28 -24.54
CA TRP A 147 -1.62 3.31 -23.09
C TRP A 147 -0.69 4.38 -22.53
N CYS A 148 -0.92 4.82 -21.29
CA CYS A 148 0.02 5.69 -20.60
C CYS A 148 1.22 4.83 -20.17
N SER A 149 2.30 4.86 -20.93
CA SER A 149 3.58 4.26 -20.55
C SER A 149 4.69 5.18 -21.02
N VAL A 150 5.83 5.28 -20.34
CA VAL A 150 6.36 4.40 -19.28
C VAL A 150 5.79 4.64 -17.88
N GLU A 151 5.80 3.60 -17.04
CA GLU A 151 5.52 3.59 -15.60
C GLU A 151 6.73 2.99 -14.85
N ASN A 152 7.34 3.76 -13.96
CA ASN A 152 8.63 3.40 -13.34
C ASN A 152 8.48 2.77 -11.95
N ASP A 153 7.31 2.93 -11.32
CA ASP A 153 6.92 2.28 -10.08
C ASP A 153 6.86 0.75 -10.17
N GLY A 154 6.40 0.19 -11.30
CA GLY A 154 6.31 -1.25 -11.54
C GLY A 154 7.65 -1.97 -11.32
N PRO A 155 8.72 -1.61 -12.06
CA PRO A 155 10.06 -2.14 -11.81
C PRO A 155 10.56 -1.93 -10.37
N ALA A 156 10.26 -0.79 -9.74
CA ALA A 156 10.67 -0.53 -8.37
C ALA A 156 9.99 -1.48 -7.37
N LEU A 157 8.66 -1.63 -7.45
CA LEU A 157 7.88 -2.54 -6.61
C LEU A 157 8.28 -4.00 -6.83
N ARG A 158 8.46 -4.40 -8.10
CA ARG A 158 8.93 -5.75 -8.46
C ARG A 158 10.29 -6.04 -7.87
N ALA A 159 11.25 -5.12 -7.99
CA ALA A 159 12.58 -5.27 -7.40
C ALA A 159 12.49 -5.47 -5.89
N VAL A 160 11.68 -4.67 -5.18
CA VAL A 160 11.48 -4.78 -3.73
C VAL A 160 10.91 -6.15 -3.35
N ALA A 161 9.80 -6.58 -3.98
CA ALA A 161 9.16 -7.86 -3.67
C ALA A 161 10.11 -9.05 -3.91
N VAL A 162 10.81 -9.07 -5.05
CA VAL A 162 11.76 -10.14 -5.39
C VAL A 162 12.99 -10.13 -4.48
N MET A 163 13.50 -8.96 -4.07
CA MET A 163 14.60 -8.88 -3.08
C MET A 163 14.16 -9.39 -1.71
N ARG A 164 12.95 -9.08 -1.26
CA ARG A 164 12.41 -9.61 0.00
C ARG A 164 12.30 -11.13 -0.07
N PHE A 165 11.74 -11.67 -1.15
CA PHE A 165 11.70 -13.11 -1.39
C PHE A 165 13.11 -13.73 -1.33
N ALA A 166 14.09 -13.16 -2.05
CA ALA A 166 15.44 -13.70 -2.08
C ALA A 166 16.11 -13.74 -0.70
N LYS A 167 15.95 -12.68 0.11
CA LYS A 167 16.47 -12.64 1.48
C LYS A 167 15.86 -13.74 2.34
N GLU A 168 14.53 -13.89 2.27
CA GLU A 168 13.83 -14.92 3.06
C GLU A 168 14.16 -16.34 2.58
N TYR A 169 14.25 -16.56 1.27
CA TYR A 169 14.66 -17.82 0.67
C TYR A 169 16.05 -18.24 1.17
N LEU A 170 17.03 -17.33 1.18
CA LEU A 170 18.37 -17.60 1.71
C LEU A 170 18.36 -17.83 3.23
N ARG A 171 17.55 -17.07 3.99
CA ARG A 171 17.38 -17.28 5.44
C ARG A 171 16.84 -18.68 5.74
N ARG A 172 16.02 -19.23 4.85
CA ARG A 172 15.47 -20.60 4.90
C ARG A 172 16.39 -21.65 4.26
N HIS A 173 17.68 -21.37 4.11
CA HIS A 173 18.70 -22.26 3.53
C HIS A 173 18.50 -22.57 2.03
N GLY A 174 17.81 -21.70 1.30
CA GLY A 174 17.71 -21.75 -0.15
C GLY A 174 19.05 -21.60 -0.86
N ASP A 175 19.16 -22.14 -2.07
CA ASP A 175 20.40 -22.15 -2.85
C ASP A 175 20.77 -20.75 -3.39
N LEU A 176 21.94 -20.24 -2.97
CA LEU A 176 22.50 -18.98 -3.48
C LEU A 176 22.68 -18.97 -5.01
N SER A 177 22.90 -20.13 -5.63
CA SER A 177 23.03 -20.25 -7.08
C SER A 177 21.74 -19.84 -7.80
N TYR A 178 20.57 -20.13 -7.21
CA TYR A 178 19.27 -19.70 -7.74
C TYR A 178 19.16 -18.17 -7.74
N VAL A 179 19.53 -17.53 -6.63
CA VAL A 179 19.50 -16.06 -6.50
C VAL A 179 20.43 -15.41 -7.52
N LYS A 180 21.66 -15.91 -7.66
CA LYS A 180 22.63 -15.38 -8.63
C LYS A 180 22.22 -15.64 -10.08
N LYS A 181 21.52 -16.74 -10.37
CA LYS A 181 21.10 -17.08 -11.73
C LYS A 181 19.88 -16.29 -12.20
N TRP A 182 18.93 -16.00 -11.32
CA TRP A 182 17.62 -15.47 -11.72
C TRP A 182 17.31 -14.08 -11.17
N ILE A 183 17.81 -13.74 -9.98
CA ILE A 183 17.39 -12.55 -9.24
C ILE A 183 18.41 -11.43 -9.36
N PHE A 184 19.67 -11.66 -8.99
CA PHE A 184 20.69 -10.62 -8.99
C PHE A 184 22.11 -11.18 -9.11
N ASN A 185 22.85 -10.74 -10.13
CA ASN A 185 24.28 -10.99 -10.33
C ASN A 185 25.02 -9.68 -10.69
N ASN A 186 26.31 -9.81 -11.02
CA ASN A 186 27.16 -8.67 -11.38
C ASN A 186 27.18 -8.36 -12.89
N GLU A 187 26.37 -9.05 -13.70
CA GLU A 187 26.34 -8.84 -15.15
C GLU A 187 25.43 -7.66 -15.49
N THR A 188 25.95 -6.66 -16.19
CA THR A 188 25.25 -5.37 -16.39
C THR A 188 24.83 -5.10 -17.83
N HIS A 189 25.48 -5.69 -18.83
CA HIS A 189 25.29 -5.34 -20.24
C HIS A 189 25.22 -6.56 -21.18
N PRO A 190 24.00 -7.04 -21.51
CA PRO A 190 22.72 -6.68 -20.88
C PRO A 190 22.60 -7.29 -19.47
N PRO A 191 21.76 -6.75 -18.58
CA PRO A 191 21.47 -7.39 -17.30
C PRO A 191 20.79 -8.74 -17.56
N THR A 192 21.25 -9.80 -16.90
CA THR A 192 20.76 -11.16 -17.14
C THR A 192 19.78 -11.66 -16.08
N THR A 193 19.53 -10.88 -15.02
CA THR A 193 18.67 -11.26 -13.89
C THR A 193 17.57 -10.24 -13.62
N VAL A 194 16.48 -10.66 -12.98
CA VAL A 194 15.23 -9.88 -12.88
C VAL A 194 15.41 -8.58 -12.13
N THR A 195 15.86 -8.67 -10.87
CA THR A 195 16.04 -7.50 -10.00
C THR A 195 17.20 -6.63 -10.48
N ARG A 196 18.25 -7.22 -11.04
CA ARG A 196 19.35 -6.44 -11.64
C ARG A 196 18.85 -5.56 -12.78
N ALA A 197 18.04 -6.11 -13.67
CA ALA A 197 17.48 -5.37 -14.80
C ALA A 197 16.59 -4.21 -14.33
N ASP A 198 15.70 -4.45 -13.36
CA ASP A 198 14.84 -3.41 -12.80
C ASP A 198 15.64 -2.29 -12.12
N LEU A 199 16.61 -2.64 -11.27
CA LEU A 199 17.42 -1.66 -10.54
C LEU A 199 18.30 -0.82 -11.47
N ASP A 200 18.93 -1.44 -12.49
CA ASP A 200 19.73 -0.71 -13.48
C ASP A 200 18.87 0.23 -14.33
N TYR A 201 17.65 -0.19 -14.66
CA TYR A 201 16.70 0.64 -15.39
C TYR A 201 16.26 1.86 -14.58
N ILE A 202 15.70 1.66 -13.38
CA ILE A 202 15.18 2.78 -12.58
C ILE A 202 16.30 3.70 -12.08
N ALA A 203 17.51 3.17 -11.84
CA ALA A 203 18.68 3.98 -11.51
C ALA A 203 19.05 4.96 -12.64
N LYS A 204 18.68 4.65 -13.88
CA LYS A 204 18.93 5.51 -15.06
C LYS A 204 17.79 6.48 -15.32
N VAL A 205 16.54 6.04 -15.21
CA VAL A 205 15.36 6.80 -15.71
C VAL A 205 14.60 7.57 -14.64
N TRP A 206 14.94 7.44 -13.36
CA TRP A 206 14.21 8.14 -12.30
C TRP A 206 14.10 9.67 -12.46
N PRO A 207 15.04 10.41 -13.12
CA PRO A 207 14.86 11.84 -13.31
C PRO A 207 13.78 12.19 -14.34
N ASP A 208 13.39 11.24 -15.19
CA ASP A 208 12.51 11.47 -16.33
C ASP A 208 11.03 11.41 -15.91
N PRO A 209 10.14 12.20 -16.54
CA PRO A 209 8.70 12.07 -16.35
C PRO A 209 8.20 10.67 -16.76
N CYS A 210 7.17 10.19 -16.07
CA CYS A 210 6.50 8.93 -16.36
C CYS A 210 5.00 9.07 -16.07
N CYS A 211 4.22 8.03 -16.37
CA CYS A 211 2.86 7.93 -15.88
C CYS A 211 2.86 7.56 -14.39
N GLY A 212 1.98 8.19 -13.62
CA GLY A 212 1.75 7.86 -12.21
C GLY A 212 0.88 6.60 -12.03
N PRO A 213 0.51 6.25 -10.78
CA PRO A 213 -0.18 4.98 -10.47
C PRO A 213 -1.58 4.86 -11.07
N TRP A 214 -2.12 5.99 -11.55
CA TRP A 214 -3.45 6.10 -12.12
C TRP A 214 -3.45 6.10 -13.65
N GLU A 215 -2.27 6.06 -14.28
CA GLU A 215 -2.10 5.88 -15.73
C GLU A 215 -2.73 7.03 -16.55
N THR A 216 -2.79 8.23 -15.95
CA THR A 216 -3.50 9.40 -16.49
C THR A 216 -2.61 10.53 -16.95
N PHE A 217 -1.54 10.83 -16.20
CA PHE A 217 -0.73 12.03 -16.39
C PHE A 217 0.74 11.65 -16.55
N PHE A 218 1.44 12.29 -17.50
CA PHE A 218 2.86 12.07 -17.77
C PHE A 218 3.70 13.22 -17.21
N VAL A 219 4.05 13.12 -15.92
CA VAL A 219 4.79 14.15 -15.16
C VAL A 219 5.76 13.48 -14.17
N VAL A 220 6.40 14.23 -13.27
CA VAL A 220 7.24 13.63 -12.23
C VAL A 220 6.39 13.44 -10.96
N HIS A 221 6.19 12.18 -10.57
CA HIS A 221 5.28 11.77 -9.49
C HIS A 221 6.01 11.44 -8.19
N PHE A 222 5.48 11.91 -7.06
CA PHE A 222 5.95 11.57 -5.71
C PHE A 222 5.85 10.07 -5.44
N TRP A 223 4.77 9.44 -5.93
CA TRP A 223 4.58 7.99 -5.89
C TRP A 223 5.79 7.24 -6.46
N ASP A 224 6.11 7.48 -7.73
CA ASP A 224 7.23 6.84 -8.40
C ASP A 224 8.56 7.13 -7.71
N GLN A 225 8.82 8.41 -7.37
CA GLN A 225 10.09 8.82 -6.76
C GLN A 225 10.33 8.13 -5.42
N LEU A 226 9.32 8.04 -4.55
CA LEU A 226 9.47 7.41 -3.24
C LEU A 226 9.66 5.89 -3.35
N LEU A 227 8.99 5.24 -4.30
CA LEU A 227 9.15 3.81 -4.57
C LEU A 227 10.51 3.47 -5.20
N VAL A 228 10.96 4.25 -6.17
CA VAL A 228 12.29 4.08 -6.78
C VAL A 228 13.38 4.32 -5.74
N ARG A 229 13.23 5.33 -4.87
CA ARG A 229 14.13 5.55 -3.73
C ARG A 229 14.24 4.30 -2.86
N LYS A 230 13.11 3.67 -2.53
CA LYS A 230 13.08 2.42 -1.76
C LYS A 230 13.80 1.30 -2.48
N ALA A 231 13.49 1.06 -3.74
CA ALA A 231 14.12 0.00 -4.52
C ALA A 231 15.64 0.20 -4.59
N LEU A 232 16.13 1.41 -4.84
CA LEU A 232 17.57 1.70 -4.94
C LEU A 232 18.30 1.58 -3.59
N LEU A 233 17.71 2.07 -2.48
CA LEU A 233 18.31 1.91 -1.15
C LEU A 233 18.38 0.44 -0.72
N GLN A 234 17.31 -0.32 -0.97
CA GLN A 234 17.29 -1.75 -0.65
C GLN A 234 18.17 -2.55 -1.60
N GLY A 235 18.23 -2.16 -2.87
CA GLY A 235 19.10 -2.72 -3.91
C GLY A 235 20.57 -2.54 -3.57
N SER A 236 20.94 -1.37 -3.05
CA SER A 236 22.31 -1.10 -2.58
C SER A 236 22.72 -2.08 -1.48
N LYS A 237 21.88 -2.26 -0.45
CA LYS A 237 22.13 -3.21 0.65
C LYS A 237 22.14 -4.66 0.15
N PHE A 238 21.27 -5.01 -0.79
CA PHE A 238 21.19 -6.36 -1.34
C PHE A 238 22.41 -6.72 -2.19
N ALA A 239 22.88 -5.78 -3.01
CA ALA A 239 24.12 -5.94 -3.79
C ALA A 239 25.34 -6.10 -2.87
N GLU A 240 25.45 -5.31 -1.81
CA GLU A 240 26.49 -5.45 -0.78
C GLU A 240 26.45 -6.83 -0.11
N MET A 241 25.26 -7.31 0.29
CA MET A 241 25.06 -8.64 0.86
C MET A 241 25.57 -9.76 -0.07
N LEU A 242 25.49 -9.58 -1.39
CA LEU A 242 25.96 -10.55 -2.39
C LEU A 242 27.44 -10.35 -2.79
N GLY A 243 28.13 -9.35 -2.25
CA GLY A 243 29.52 -9.02 -2.54
C GLY A 243 29.74 -8.16 -3.79
N TYR A 244 28.71 -7.50 -4.31
CA TYR A 244 28.75 -6.68 -5.52
C TYR A 244 28.85 -5.18 -5.16
N MET A 245 30.04 -4.75 -4.74
CA MET A 245 30.25 -3.40 -4.17
C MET A 245 30.09 -2.25 -5.18
N ASP A 246 30.44 -2.46 -6.45
CA ASP A 246 30.29 -1.44 -7.50
C ASP A 246 28.80 -1.14 -7.75
N ALA A 247 27.99 -2.21 -7.84
CA ALA A 247 26.54 -2.14 -7.93
C ALA A 247 25.93 -1.43 -6.72
N SER A 248 26.36 -1.83 -5.52
CA SER A 248 25.90 -1.23 -4.28
C SER A 248 26.16 0.28 -4.24
N SER A 249 27.37 0.68 -4.63
CA SER A 249 27.80 2.08 -4.66
C SER A 249 27.02 2.90 -5.69
N TYR A 250 26.76 2.32 -6.87
CA TYR A 250 25.98 2.97 -7.92
C TYR A 250 24.53 3.24 -7.48
N TYR A 251 23.82 2.23 -6.96
CA TYR A 251 22.44 2.42 -6.52
C TYR A 251 22.34 3.38 -5.33
N LEU A 252 23.29 3.35 -4.40
CA LEU A 252 23.32 4.30 -3.29
C LEU A 252 23.53 5.73 -3.78
N LYS A 253 24.39 5.93 -4.79
CA LYS A 253 24.60 7.24 -5.40
C LYS A 253 23.29 7.76 -6.01
N GLN A 254 22.62 6.96 -6.82
CA GLN A 254 21.35 7.35 -7.46
C GLN A 254 20.24 7.61 -6.43
N ALA A 255 20.12 6.77 -5.39
CA ALA A 255 19.18 6.99 -4.31
C ALA A 255 19.42 8.32 -3.56
N LYS A 256 20.69 8.71 -3.35
CA LYS A 256 21.05 9.99 -2.70
C LYS A 256 20.70 11.19 -3.59
N GLU A 257 21.01 11.11 -4.88
CA GLU A 257 20.65 12.14 -5.87
C GLU A 257 19.12 12.33 -5.93
N LEU A 258 18.37 11.23 -6.03
CA LEU A 258 16.91 11.22 -5.98
C LEU A 258 16.40 11.85 -4.68
N THR A 259 16.89 11.40 -3.52
CA THR A 259 16.51 11.93 -2.20
C THR A 259 16.69 13.44 -2.12
N SER A 260 17.78 13.98 -2.69
CA SER A 260 18.05 15.41 -2.67
C SER A 260 17.08 16.25 -3.50
N ASN A 261 16.44 15.66 -4.52
CA ASN A 261 15.47 16.35 -5.37
C ASN A 261 14.04 16.30 -4.82
N MET A 262 13.73 15.37 -3.90
CA MET A 262 12.36 15.16 -3.44
C MET A 262 11.81 16.30 -2.57
N SER A 263 12.63 17.22 -2.06
CA SER A 263 12.12 18.39 -1.34
C SER A 263 11.19 19.27 -2.20
N LYS A 264 11.29 19.19 -3.53
CA LYS A 264 10.42 19.90 -4.48
C LYS A 264 8.95 19.50 -4.38
N PHE A 265 8.65 18.31 -3.87
CA PHE A 265 7.28 17.85 -3.63
C PHE A 265 6.65 18.49 -2.39
N ILE A 266 7.35 19.32 -1.62
CA ILE A 266 6.75 20.02 -0.48
C ILE A 266 6.16 21.35 -0.91
N SER A 267 4.84 21.49 -0.74
CA SER A 267 4.21 22.82 -0.75
C SER A 267 4.29 23.43 0.64
N HIS A 268 5.25 24.34 0.86
CA HIS A 268 5.38 25.04 2.14
C HIS A 268 4.20 25.99 2.42
N VAL A 269 3.52 26.46 1.37
CA VAL A 269 2.35 27.36 1.48
C VAL A 269 1.14 26.62 2.02
N HIS A 270 0.86 25.43 1.49
CA HIS A 270 -0.30 24.61 1.87
C HIS A 270 0.01 23.58 2.95
N GLY A 271 1.29 23.32 3.20
CA GLY A 271 1.73 22.35 4.18
C GLY A 271 1.49 20.91 3.77
N VAL A 272 1.61 20.59 2.49
CA VAL A 272 1.31 19.24 1.97
C VAL A 272 2.45 18.69 1.14
N VAL A 273 2.45 17.38 0.99
CA VAL A 273 3.15 16.69 -0.10
C VAL A 273 2.31 16.81 -1.36
N LEU A 274 2.89 17.38 -2.41
CA LEU A 274 2.36 17.44 -3.76
C LEU A 274 2.52 16.06 -4.39
N GLU A 275 1.48 15.57 -5.07
CA GLU A 275 1.58 14.31 -5.82
C GLU A 275 2.54 14.42 -7.00
N SER A 276 2.54 15.55 -7.70
CA SER A 276 3.34 15.73 -8.91
C SER A 276 3.98 17.11 -8.95
N ILE A 277 5.07 17.19 -9.71
CA ILE A 277 5.77 18.43 -10.04
C ILE A 277 6.01 18.51 -11.55
N ASP A 278 6.44 19.69 -12.01
CA ASP A 278 6.84 19.95 -13.39
C ASP A 278 5.72 19.73 -14.43
N ALA A 279 4.45 19.79 -14.01
CA ALA A 279 3.29 19.81 -14.89
C ALA A 279 3.13 21.18 -15.61
N PRO A 280 2.71 21.21 -16.89
CA PRO A 280 2.34 22.45 -17.56
C PRO A 280 1.20 23.19 -16.82
N ARG A 281 1.38 24.50 -16.60
CA ARG A 281 0.47 25.37 -15.81
C ARG A 281 -0.96 25.49 -16.37
N ASP A 282 -1.21 25.04 -17.58
CA ASP A 282 -2.50 25.15 -18.29
C ASP A 282 -3.36 23.89 -18.21
N THR A 283 -2.90 22.85 -17.52
CA THR A 283 -3.71 21.67 -17.26
C THR A 283 -4.79 22.02 -16.22
N ILE A 284 -6.04 21.69 -16.53
CA ILE A 284 -7.27 21.93 -15.72
C ILE A 284 -7.25 21.16 -14.37
N HIS A 285 -6.08 20.71 -13.93
CA HIS A 285 -5.88 19.66 -12.92
C HIS A 285 -5.06 20.15 -11.71
N GLU A 286 -5.19 21.44 -11.37
CA GLU A 286 -4.66 22.05 -10.14
C GLU A 286 -5.37 21.54 -8.86
N THR A 287 -5.28 20.24 -8.58
CA THR A 287 -5.24 19.77 -7.20
C THR A 287 -4.17 18.70 -7.08
N PHE A 288 -2.97 19.11 -6.69
CA PHE A 288 -1.82 18.27 -6.30
C PHE A 288 -2.10 17.35 -5.09
N MET A 289 -3.37 17.22 -4.70
CA MET A 289 -3.88 16.39 -3.62
C MET A 289 -4.33 15.08 -4.21
N ASP A 290 -3.65 14.01 -3.83
CA ASP A 290 -3.93 12.67 -4.32
C ASP A 290 -3.67 11.66 -3.21
N THR A 291 -4.55 10.67 -3.07
CA THR A 291 -4.36 9.58 -2.11
C THR A 291 -3.11 8.76 -2.40
N SER A 292 -2.61 8.75 -3.64
CA SER A 292 -1.34 8.13 -4.02
C SER A 292 -0.15 8.65 -3.21
N THR A 293 -0.19 9.89 -2.71
CA THR A 293 0.85 10.41 -1.79
C THR A 293 0.93 9.63 -0.48
N ILE A 294 -0.22 9.22 0.06
CA ILE A 294 -0.31 8.40 1.27
C ILE A 294 0.03 6.95 0.95
N LEU A 295 -0.44 6.43 -0.19
CA LEU A 295 -0.04 5.10 -0.65
C LEU A 295 1.49 5.03 -0.85
N ALA A 296 2.11 6.06 -1.41
CA ALA A 296 3.56 6.13 -1.63
C ALA A 296 4.32 5.99 -0.30
N VAL A 297 3.83 6.61 0.78
CA VAL A 297 4.40 6.43 2.12
C VAL A 297 4.24 4.99 2.60
N LEU A 298 3.07 4.38 2.42
CA LEU A 298 2.80 2.99 2.83
C LEU A 298 3.64 1.95 2.09
N TYR A 299 3.87 2.15 0.79
CA TYR A 299 4.62 1.22 -0.05
C TYR A 299 6.11 1.57 -0.15
N GLY A 300 6.49 2.84 0.03
CA GLY A 300 7.82 3.39 -0.26
C GLY A 300 8.65 3.84 0.94
N TYR A 301 8.08 3.92 2.16
CA TYR A 301 8.87 4.26 3.35
C TYR A 301 9.94 3.19 3.66
N ASN A 302 11.12 3.65 4.11
CA ASN A 302 12.31 2.82 4.39
C ASN A 302 12.72 2.80 5.87
N ASP A 303 11.83 3.22 6.79
CA ASP A 303 12.15 3.29 8.22
C ASP A 303 13.36 4.18 8.56
N ASP A 304 13.59 5.23 7.75
CA ASP A 304 14.75 6.13 7.84
C ASP A 304 14.39 7.59 8.16
N GLY A 305 13.12 7.83 8.52
CA GLY A 305 12.59 9.16 8.82
C GLY A 305 12.22 10.02 7.61
N PHE A 306 12.63 9.65 6.39
CA PHE A 306 12.36 10.41 5.17
C PHE A 306 10.90 10.20 4.72
N TYR A 307 10.07 11.24 4.79
CA TYR A 307 8.62 11.15 4.61
C TYR A 307 7.96 10.05 5.47
N ALA A 308 8.40 9.91 6.73
CA ALA A 308 7.77 9.00 7.68
C ALA A 308 6.27 9.31 7.85
N PRO A 309 5.42 8.35 8.28
CA PRO A 309 3.99 8.58 8.44
C PRO A 309 3.62 9.80 9.31
N GLU A 310 4.39 10.10 10.34
CA GLU A 310 4.24 11.25 11.23
C GLU A 310 4.90 12.54 10.72
N ASN A 311 5.46 12.54 9.51
CA ASN A 311 5.99 13.74 8.90
C ASN A 311 4.87 14.80 8.82
N PRO A 312 5.12 16.07 9.23
CA PRO A 312 4.07 17.09 9.29
C PRO A 312 3.32 17.30 7.98
N TYR A 313 4.02 17.20 6.84
CA TYR A 313 3.41 17.38 5.52
C TYR A 313 2.56 16.18 5.13
N VAL A 314 2.98 14.95 5.47
CA VAL A 314 2.19 13.73 5.23
C VAL A 314 0.93 13.72 6.09
N MET A 315 1.05 14.04 7.39
CA MET A 315 -0.10 14.16 8.30
C MET A 315 -1.13 15.17 7.81
N ASN A 316 -0.67 16.34 7.34
CA ASN A 316 -1.58 17.36 6.84
C ASN A 316 -2.18 16.97 5.49
N THR A 317 -1.43 16.33 4.59
CA THR A 317 -1.98 15.77 3.34
C THR A 317 -3.11 14.79 3.64
N ALA A 318 -2.92 13.84 4.55
CA ALA A 318 -3.95 12.90 4.98
C ALA A 318 -5.20 13.63 5.54
N ASN A 319 -5.00 14.65 6.37
CA ASN A 319 -6.10 15.44 6.92
C ASN A 319 -6.86 16.24 5.83
N LEU A 320 -6.17 16.85 4.87
CA LEU A 320 -6.82 17.57 3.79
C LEU A 320 -7.60 16.63 2.86
N LEU A 321 -7.04 15.46 2.51
CA LEU A 321 -7.78 14.44 1.76
C LEU A 321 -9.06 14.03 2.49
N ARG A 322 -8.99 13.81 3.82
CA ARG A 322 -10.17 13.51 4.66
C ARG A 322 -11.22 14.62 4.58
N LEU A 323 -10.81 15.88 4.64
CA LEU A 323 -11.71 17.02 4.55
C LEU A 323 -12.34 17.14 3.15
N ILE A 324 -11.56 16.95 2.09
CA ILE A 324 -12.05 17.02 0.70
C ILE A 324 -13.09 15.91 0.46
N TYR A 325 -12.72 14.65 0.72
CA TYR A 325 -13.59 13.53 0.39
C TYR A 325 -14.82 13.42 1.28
N LYS A 326 -14.75 13.95 2.52
CA LYS A 326 -15.91 14.08 3.40
C LYS A 326 -17.09 14.77 2.71
N ASP A 327 -16.82 15.79 1.88
CA ASP A 327 -17.87 16.60 1.24
C ASP A 327 -18.02 16.32 -0.26
N LEU A 328 -16.95 15.89 -0.94
CA LEU A 328 -16.95 15.63 -2.39
C LEU A 328 -17.91 14.50 -2.79
N PHE A 329 -18.00 13.44 -1.98
CA PHE A 329 -18.83 12.28 -2.29
C PHE A 329 -20.19 12.33 -1.57
N PRO A 330 -21.32 12.29 -2.31
CA PRO A 330 -22.64 12.24 -1.70
C PRO A 330 -22.86 11.08 -0.73
N VAL A 331 -22.27 9.90 -0.99
CA VAL A 331 -22.31 8.76 -0.06
C VAL A 331 -21.68 9.11 1.29
N ASN A 332 -20.55 9.81 1.32
CA ASN A 332 -19.92 10.26 2.57
C ASN A 332 -20.80 11.24 3.34
N ARG A 333 -21.57 12.10 2.67
CA ARG A 333 -22.46 13.06 3.35
C ARG A 333 -23.65 12.40 4.06
N ARG A 334 -23.98 11.16 3.71
CA ARG A 334 -25.07 10.38 4.31
C ARG A 334 -24.58 9.35 5.35
N ARG A 335 -23.28 9.30 5.62
CA ARG A 335 -22.70 8.37 6.59
C ARG A 335 -23.20 8.64 8.00
N THR A 336 -23.32 7.59 8.79
CA THR A 336 -23.59 7.65 10.24
C THR A 336 -22.36 8.11 11.01
N THR A 337 -22.50 8.38 12.30
CA THR A 337 -21.37 8.76 13.18
C THR A 337 -20.35 7.63 13.39
N ASP A 338 -20.73 6.40 13.08
CA ASP A 338 -19.93 5.19 13.24
C ASP A 338 -19.13 4.86 11.96
N GLU A 339 -19.43 5.54 10.85
CA GLU A 339 -18.76 5.38 9.56
C GLU A 339 -17.68 6.45 9.35
N GLY A 340 -16.51 6.01 8.89
CA GLY A 340 -15.41 6.85 8.44
C GLY A 340 -15.64 7.40 7.02
N VAL A 341 -14.70 8.21 6.56
CA VAL A 341 -14.73 8.78 5.20
C VAL A 341 -14.28 7.71 4.19
N LEU A 342 -14.99 7.59 3.06
CA LEU A 342 -14.51 6.89 1.87
C LEU A 342 -13.62 7.81 1.03
N PHE A 343 -12.52 7.28 0.50
CA PHE A 343 -11.50 8.05 -0.23
C PHE A 343 -11.41 7.60 -1.69
N GLY A 344 -11.18 8.55 -2.60
CA GLY A 344 -10.92 8.29 -4.03
C GLY A 344 -9.46 8.50 -4.39
N ARG A 345 -9.16 8.61 -5.69
CA ARG A 345 -7.80 8.88 -6.21
C ARG A 345 -7.39 10.33 -5.96
N PHE A 346 -8.01 11.27 -6.69
CA PHE A 346 -7.82 12.72 -6.55
C PHE A 346 -9.16 13.48 -6.73
N PRO A 347 -9.29 14.75 -6.31
CA PRO A 347 -10.58 15.47 -6.26
C PRO A 347 -11.29 15.66 -7.61
N ASN A 348 -10.53 15.94 -8.67
CA ASN A 348 -11.04 16.19 -10.02
C ASN A 348 -11.01 14.93 -10.91
N ASP A 349 -11.06 13.75 -10.29
CA ASP A 349 -11.11 12.48 -11.00
C ASP A 349 -12.34 12.39 -11.92
N ASN A 350 -12.09 12.01 -13.17
CA ASN A 350 -13.06 11.93 -14.26
C ASN A 350 -13.22 10.51 -14.80
N TYR A 351 -12.83 9.50 -14.03
CA TYR A 351 -13.08 8.09 -14.28
C TYR A 351 -14.04 7.53 -13.23
N ASP A 352 -15.11 6.86 -13.66
CA ASP A 352 -16.10 6.26 -12.76
C ASP A 352 -16.05 4.72 -12.75
N GLY A 353 -14.91 4.10 -13.07
CA GLY A 353 -14.81 2.64 -13.14
C GLY A 353 -15.28 2.06 -14.47
N ILE A 354 -16.04 2.81 -15.28
CA ILE A 354 -16.55 2.34 -16.58
C ILE A 354 -16.21 3.33 -17.71
N ALA A 355 -16.48 4.61 -17.51
CA ALA A 355 -16.25 5.67 -18.47
C ALA A 355 -15.22 6.68 -17.95
N THR A 356 -14.51 7.32 -18.88
CA THR A 356 -13.59 8.43 -18.61
C THR A 356 -13.94 9.62 -19.47
N GLY A 357 -13.91 10.83 -18.90
CA GLY A 357 -13.95 12.06 -19.68
C GLY A 357 -14.79 13.20 -19.10
N ASN A 358 -15.03 14.22 -19.92
CA ASN A 358 -15.73 15.44 -19.49
C ASN A 358 -17.15 15.13 -19.00
N GLY A 359 -17.47 15.59 -17.78
CA GLY A 359 -18.76 15.37 -17.14
C GLY A 359 -18.87 14.05 -16.37
N VAL A 360 -17.92 13.12 -16.56
CA VAL A 360 -17.77 11.94 -15.70
C VAL A 360 -17.15 12.36 -14.37
N LYS A 361 -17.59 11.72 -13.30
CA LYS A 361 -17.30 12.10 -11.93
C LYS A 361 -16.79 10.89 -11.19
N GLY A 362 -15.53 10.93 -10.75
CA GLY A 362 -14.91 9.79 -10.10
C GLY A 362 -15.50 9.43 -8.75
N ASN A 363 -15.21 8.20 -8.35
CA ASN A 363 -15.80 7.55 -7.19
C ASN A 363 -14.79 7.39 -6.04
N PRO A 364 -15.25 7.07 -4.83
CA PRO A 364 -14.40 6.43 -3.84
C PRO A 364 -13.89 5.08 -4.35
N TRP A 365 -12.67 4.72 -3.95
CA TRP A 365 -11.98 3.48 -4.30
C TRP A 365 -11.75 2.64 -3.06
N PHE A 366 -11.91 1.32 -3.18
CA PHE A 366 -11.66 0.40 -2.07
C PHE A 366 -10.20 0.50 -1.61
N LEU A 367 -9.24 0.42 -2.53
CA LEU A 367 -7.81 0.49 -2.21
C LEU A 367 -7.39 1.84 -1.60
N CYS A 368 -7.96 2.96 -2.04
CA CYS A 368 -7.66 4.28 -1.46
C CYS A 368 -8.23 4.40 -0.03
N THR A 369 -9.45 3.91 0.16
CA THR A 369 -10.12 3.92 1.48
C THR A 369 -9.37 3.02 2.47
N LEU A 370 -9.01 1.80 2.05
CA LEU A 370 -8.24 0.85 2.85
C LEU A 370 -6.80 1.33 3.09
N GLY A 371 -6.19 1.99 2.11
CA GLY A 371 -4.89 2.65 2.27
C GLY A 371 -4.92 3.73 3.34
N MET A 372 -5.95 4.57 3.37
CA MET A 372 -6.11 5.57 4.43
C MET A 372 -6.33 4.96 5.82
N ALA A 373 -7.11 3.87 5.92
CA ALA A 373 -7.24 3.11 7.18
C ALA A 373 -5.88 2.57 7.62
N ARG A 374 -5.13 1.92 6.70
CA ARG A 374 -3.78 1.40 6.94
C ARG A 374 -2.83 2.49 7.42
N TYR A 375 -2.85 3.66 6.80
CA TYR A 375 -2.02 4.80 7.21
C TYR A 375 -2.30 5.26 8.64
N TYR A 376 -3.57 5.35 9.05
CA TYR A 376 -3.92 5.69 10.43
C TYR A 376 -3.53 4.61 11.43
N PHE A 377 -3.61 3.32 11.07
CA PHE A 377 -3.05 2.25 11.90
C PHE A 377 -1.53 2.40 12.08
N GLU A 378 -0.78 2.59 11.00
CA GLU A 378 0.69 2.79 11.07
C GLU A 378 1.07 4.03 11.89
N LEU A 379 0.33 5.14 11.74
CA LEU A 379 0.54 6.34 12.56
C LEU A 379 0.26 6.07 14.05
N ALA A 380 -0.82 5.32 14.36
CA ALA A 380 -1.16 4.93 15.72
C ALA A 380 -0.08 4.04 16.35
N LYS A 381 0.44 3.07 15.60
CA LYS A 381 1.57 2.23 16.00
C LYS A 381 2.76 3.09 16.40
N ARG A 382 3.19 4.02 15.54
CA ARG A 382 4.37 4.86 15.80
C ARG A 382 4.19 5.72 17.05
N PHE A 383 3.01 6.33 17.21
CA PHE A 383 2.72 7.11 18.42
C PHE A 383 2.68 6.22 19.67
N SER A 384 2.24 4.97 19.52
CA SER A 384 2.32 3.95 20.59
C SER A 384 3.74 3.49 20.89
N GLU A 385 4.72 3.67 20.00
CA GLU A 385 6.14 3.31 20.23
C GLU A 385 6.91 4.46 20.88
N TYR A 386 6.59 5.70 20.51
CA TYR A 386 7.29 6.88 21.03
C TYR A 386 7.10 7.11 22.53
N ALA A 387 8.19 7.48 23.19
CA ALA A 387 8.17 7.98 24.57
C ALA A 387 7.70 9.44 24.62
N THR A 388 8.18 10.25 23.67
CA THR A 388 7.82 11.65 23.49
C THR A 388 7.79 12.02 22.01
N LEU A 389 7.00 13.02 21.63
CA LEU A 389 6.98 13.59 20.28
C LEU A 389 6.92 15.11 20.34
N ASN A 390 7.84 15.79 19.65
CA ASN A 390 7.76 17.23 19.49
C ASN A 390 6.81 17.60 18.34
N ILE A 391 5.88 18.53 18.59
CA ILE A 391 5.07 19.14 17.55
C ILE A 391 5.95 20.15 16.79
N SER A 392 6.70 19.63 15.83
CA SER A 392 7.73 20.38 15.11
C SER A 392 7.17 21.41 14.13
N SER A 393 5.89 21.32 13.77
CA SER A 393 5.28 22.17 12.76
C SER A 393 3.79 22.33 12.95
N ARG A 394 3.27 23.51 12.58
CA ARG A 394 1.83 23.82 12.58
C ARG A 394 1.00 22.88 11.72
N TRP A 395 1.61 22.19 10.75
CA TRP A 395 0.92 21.26 9.86
C TRP A 395 0.49 19.96 10.54
N MET A 396 1.02 19.65 11.72
CA MET A 396 0.55 18.53 12.52
C MET A 396 -0.78 18.84 13.24
N LEU A 397 -1.02 20.12 13.59
CA LEU A 397 -2.11 20.54 14.46
C LEU A 397 -3.51 20.16 13.93
N PRO A 398 -3.86 20.35 12.64
CA PRO A 398 -5.23 20.09 12.18
C PRO A 398 -5.69 18.65 12.36
N LEU A 399 -4.80 17.66 12.17
CA LEU A 399 -5.15 16.26 12.41
C LEU A 399 -5.25 15.97 13.91
N LEU A 400 -4.32 16.48 14.72
CA LEU A 400 -4.33 16.30 16.17
C LEU A 400 -5.60 16.90 16.82
N GLU A 401 -5.96 18.12 16.44
CA GLU A 401 -7.17 18.81 16.90
C GLU A 401 -8.46 18.08 16.46
N HIS A 402 -8.48 17.54 15.24
CA HIS A 402 -9.59 16.70 14.77
C HIS A 402 -9.76 15.46 15.64
N LEU A 403 -8.68 14.71 15.88
CA LEU A 403 -8.70 13.51 16.71
C LEU A 403 -9.15 13.83 18.13
N GLN A 404 -8.66 14.95 18.67
CA GLN A 404 -9.07 15.42 19.98
C GLN A 404 -10.55 15.74 20.07
N THR A 405 -11.06 16.55 19.15
CA THR A 405 -12.46 16.99 19.17
C THR A 405 -13.42 15.82 18.94
N SER A 406 -13.03 14.87 18.08
CA SER A 406 -13.87 13.75 17.67
C SER A 406 -13.90 12.60 18.68
N TYR A 407 -12.82 12.39 19.44
CA TYR A 407 -12.66 11.18 20.26
C TYR A 407 -12.35 11.42 21.74
N PHE A 408 -11.86 12.60 22.15
CA PHE A 408 -11.44 12.85 23.54
C PHE A 408 -12.54 13.39 24.45
N LYS A 409 -13.82 13.06 24.23
CA LYS A 409 -14.94 13.62 25.01
C LYS A 409 -14.97 13.25 26.51
N LEU A 410 -13.96 12.57 27.06
CA LEU A 410 -14.04 11.99 28.42
C LEU A 410 -12.76 12.06 29.28
N ASN A 411 -11.68 12.75 28.85
CA ASN A 411 -10.49 12.88 29.71
C ASN A 411 -10.10 14.35 30.00
N PRO A 412 -10.33 14.85 31.23
CA PRO A 412 -9.98 16.22 31.63
C PRO A 412 -8.47 16.49 31.72
N SER A 413 -7.63 15.47 31.53
CA SER A 413 -6.15 15.59 31.62
C SER A 413 -5.50 16.07 30.31
N MET A 414 -6.27 16.29 29.25
CA MET A 414 -5.75 16.80 27.97
C MET A 414 -5.71 18.33 27.94
N PRO A 415 -4.63 18.94 27.41
CA PRO A 415 -4.67 20.35 27.03
C PRO A 415 -5.81 20.56 26.05
N SER A 416 -6.62 21.62 26.21
CA SER A 416 -7.71 21.94 25.28
C SER A 416 -7.24 22.28 23.86
N THR A 417 -5.94 22.53 23.69
CA THR A 417 -5.29 22.97 22.44
C THR A 417 -3.86 22.46 22.39
N PHE A 418 -3.39 22.11 21.18
CA PHE A 418 -2.00 21.75 20.91
C PHE A 418 -1.21 22.96 20.38
N HIS A 419 0.09 23.05 20.69
CA HIS A 419 0.93 24.15 20.22
C HIS A 419 2.22 23.68 19.54
N VAL A 420 2.71 24.45 18.57
CA VAL A 420 4.02 24.21 17.95
C VAL A 420 5.12 24.36 19.00
N GLY A 421 6.06 23.42 19.02
CA GLY A 421 7.13 23.33 20.02
C GLY A 421 6.75 22.55 21.28
N GLU A 422 5.46 22.25 21.50
CA GLU A 422 5.02 21.37 22.59
C GLU A 422 5.61 19.96 22.41
N THR A 423 6.02 19.35 23.52
CA THR A 423 6.50 17.97 23.53
C THR A 423 5.47 17.08 24.20
N LEU A 424 4.76 16.31 23.38
CA LEU A 424 3.76 15.35 23.81
C LEU A 424 4.43 14.22 24.57
N GLN A 425 3.90 13.92 25.75
CA GLN A 425 4.36 12.82 26.60
C GLN A 425 3.60 11.53 26.29
N LYS A 426 4.14 10.40 26.75
CA LYS A 426 3.57 9.07 26.52
C LYS A 426 2.05 8.97 26.73
N PRO A 427 1.45 9.47 27.83
CA PRO A 427 0.00 9.39 28.02
C PRO A 427 -0.80 10.11 26.92
N GLN A 428 -0.33 11.28 26.47
CA GLN A 428 -0.96 12.04 25.39
C GLN A 428 -0.83 11.29 24.05
N LEU A 429 0.36 10.73 23.78
CA LEU A 429 0.61 9.92 22.59
C LEU A 429 -0.27 8.68 22.53
N CYS A 430 -0.46 7.99 23.65
CA CYS A 430 -1.36 6.85 23.75
C CYS A 430 -2.81 7.23 23.49
N GLN A 431 -3.27 8.38 23.98
CA GLN A 431 -4.62 8.85 23.67
C GLN A 431 -4.79 9.15 22.17
N ILE A 432 -3.82 9.83 21.55
CA ILE A 432 -3.84 10.09 20.11
C ILE A 432 -3.80 8.78 19.32
N ALA A 433 -2.99 7.81 19.72
CA ALA A 433 -2.98 6.49 19.13
C ALA A 433 -4.35 5.80 19.23
N GLN A 434 -5.01 5.84 20.39
CA GLN A 434 -6.36 5.28 20.56
C GLN A 434 -7.41 5.96 19.67
N ALA A 435 -7.32 7.27 19.48
CA ALA A 435 -8.19 8.01 18.56
C ALA A 435 -7.93 7.61 17.11
N LEU A 436 -6.67 7.49 16.69
CA LEU A 436 -6.29 7.01 15.36
C LEU A 436 -6.78 5.59 15.09
N LEU A 437 -6.62 4.67 16.04
CA LEU A 437 -7.15 3.29 15.94
C LEU A 437 -8.67 3.31 15.74
N THR A 438 -9.38 4.19 16.45
CA THR A 438 -10.84 4.31 16.33
C THR A 438 -11.25 4.90 14.98
N GLU A 439 -10.59 5.96 14.52
CA GLU A 439 -10.85 6.56 13.19
C GLU A 439 -10.59 5.53 12.07
N ALA A 440 -9.50 4.77 12.16
CA ALA A 440 -9.15 3.73 11.20
C ALA A 440 -10.19 2.58 11.18
N ASP A 441 -10.65 2.12 12.35
CA ASP A 441 -11.72 1.13 12.46
C ASP A 441 -13.04 1.62 11.85
N LYS A 442 -13.37 2.91 11.99
CA LYS A 442 -14.55 3.49 11.34
C LYS A 442 -14.43 3.52 9.82
N ILE A 443 -13.23 3.72 9.28
CA ILE A 443 -13.00 3.62 7.83
C ILE A 443 -13.21 2.16 7.37
N LEU A 444 -12.68 1.17 8.11
CA LEU A 444 -12.94 -0.24 7.81
C LEU A 444 -14.44 -0.58 7.92
N TYR A 445 -15.14 0.02 8.88
CA TYR A 445 -16.58 -0.15 9.01
C TYR A 445 -17.35 0.45 7.82
N SER A 446 -16.92 1.59 7.27
CA SER A 446 -17.47 2.10 6.01
C SER A 446 -17.24 1.11 4.86
N VAL A 447 -16.07 0.47 4.77
CA VAL A 447 -15.81 -0.57 3.78
C VAL A 447 -16.82 -1.72 3.97
N TYR A 448 -16.94 -2.27 5.18
CA TYR A 448 -17.92 -3.33 5.50
C TYR A 448 -19.34 -3.00 5.00
N ARG A 449 -19.78 -1.76 5.18
CA ARG A 449 -21.13 -1.30 4.79
C ARG A 449 -21.37 -1.26 3.28
N HIS A 450 -20.30 -1.21 2.50
CA HIS A 450 -20.31 -1.09 1.03
C HIS A 450 -19.80 -2.35 0.32
N VAL A 451 -19.41 -3.38 1.06
CA VAL A 451 -19.08 -4.70 0.51
C VAL A 451 -20.36 -5.55 0.44
N PRO A 452 -20.67 -6.18 -0.71
CA PRO A 452 -21.81 -7.09 -0.82
C PRO A 452 -21.60 -8.36 0.00
N ASP A 453 -22.66 -9.11 0.28
CA ASP A 453 -22.62 -10.36 1.08
C ASP A 453 -21.62 -11.41 0.55
N SER A 454 -21.23 -11.33 -0.72
CA SER A 454 -20.22 -12.20 -1.34
C SER A 454 -18.77 -11.91 -0.92
N GLY A 455 -18.52 -10.80 -0.21
CA GLY A 455 -17.18 -10.30 0.09
C GLY A 455 -16.38 -9.92 -1.16
N MET A 456 -17.07 -9.55 -2.24
CA MET A 456 -16.40 -9.10 -3.46
C MET A 456 -15.90 -7.67 -3.28
N LEU A 457 -14.61 -7.45 -3.50
CA LEU A 457 -14.04 -6.10 -3.58
C LEU A 457 -13.86 -5.73 -5.06
N THR A 458 -14.58 -4.69 -5.48
CA THR A 458 -14.37 -4.06 -6.79
C THR A 458 -13.26 -3.02 -6.71
N GLU A 459 -12.99 -2.36 -7.81
CA GLU A 459 -12.15 -1.17 -7.87
C GLU A 459 -12.77 0.00 -7.08
N GLU A 460 -14.05 0.30 -7.36
CA GLU A 460 -14.72 1.50 -6.88
C GLU A 460 -15.98 1.22 -6.07
N ILE A 461 -16.42 2.24 -5.33
CA ILE A 461 -17.71 2.33 -4.64
C ILE A 461 -18.46 3.51 -5.26
N ASN A 462 -19.62 3.30 -5.86
CA ASN A 462 -20.38 4.37 -6.50
C ASN A 462 -20.63 5.53 -5.52
N ARG A 463 -20.22 6.75 -5.92
CA ARG A 463 -20.25 7.95 -5.07
C ARG A 463 -21.65 8.38 -4.62
N TYR A 464 -22.71 7.92 -5.29
CA TYR A 464 -24.11 8.28 -5.01
C TYR A 464 -24.91 7.18 -4.35
N THR A 465 -24.63 5.90 -4.63
CA THR A 465 -25.42 4.78 -4.10
C THR A 465 -24.66 4.02 -3.02
N GLY A 466 -23.33 4.00 -3.09
CA GLY A 466 -22.50 3.16 -2.23
C GLY A 466 -22.45 1.69 -2.66
N PHE A 467 -22.98 1.35 -3.84
CA PHE A 467 -22.82 0.01 -4.41
C PHE A 467 -21.49 -0.14 -5.13
N GLU A 468 -21.06 -1.38 -5.32
CA GLU A 468 -19.86 -1.75 -6.05
C GLU A 468 -19.89 -1.25 -7.50
N GLN A 469 -18.75 -0.76 -8.00
CA GLN A 469 -18.59 -0.25 -9.37
C GLN A 469 -17.15 -0.45 -9.87
N GLY A 470 -16.96 -0.49 -11.18
CA GLY A 470 -15.65 -0.71 -11.82
C GLY A 470 -15.25 -2.18 -11.90
N ALA A 471 -13.95 -2.44 -12.01
CA ALA A 471 -13.42 -3.79 -12.19
C ALA A 471 -13.80 -4.72 -11.02
N LYS A 472 -14.27 -5.93 -11.33
CA LYS A 472 -14.71 -6.93 -10.33
C LYS A 472 -13.55 -7.79 -9.84
N ASN A 473 -13.57 -8.13 -8.55
CA ASN A 473 -12.51 -8.90 -7.90
C ASN A 473 -11.12 -8.28 -8.14
N LEU A 474 -10.99 -6.97 -7.94
CA LEU A 474 -9.72 -6.27 -8.14
C LEU A 474 -8.70 -6.77 -7.10
N THR A 475 -7.59 -7.34 -7.57
CA THR A 475 -6.55 -7.95 -6.73
C THR A 475 -6.00 -6.92 -5.73
N TRP A 476 -5.72 -5.71 -6.19
CA TRP A 476 -5.17 -4.65 -5.33
C TRP A 476 -6.15 -4.20 -4.23
N SER A 477 -7.46 -4.29 -4.44
CA SER A 477 -8.45 -4.05 -3.37
C SER A 477 -8.36 -5.13 -2.28
N TYR A 478 -8.21 -6.40 -2.66
CA TYR A 478 -7.98 -7.50 -1.71
C TYR A 478 -6.65 -7.36 -0.96
N ASP A 479 -5.57 -7.03 -1.66
CA ASP A 479 -4.26 -6.78 -1.05
C ASP A 479 -4.33 -5.63 -0.03
N SER A 480 -5.05 -4.56 -0.38
CA SER A 480 -5.26 -3.41 0.50
C SER A 480 -6.05 -3.78 1.74
N PHE A 481 -7.05 -4.67 1.63
CA PHE A 481 -7.80 -5.15 2.80
C PHE A 481 -6.91 -5.97 3.73
N VAL A 482 -6.21 -6.97 3.18
CA VAL A 482 -5.30 -7.84 3.94
C VAL A 482 -4.23 -7.02 4.65
N THR A 483 -3.59 -6.09 3.97
CA THR A 483 -2.52 -5.27 4.56
C THR A 483 -3.05 -4.26 5.58
N ALA A 484 -4.26 -3.71 5.39
CA ALA A 484 -4.91 -2.88 6.41
C ALA A 484 -5.22 -3.67 7.68
N VAL A 485 -5.75 -4.89 7.58
CA VAL A 485 -6.04 -5.75 8.74
C VAL A 485 -4.76 -6.23 9.44
N TRP A 486 -3.70 -6.54 8.70
CA TRP A 486 -2.40 -6.83 9.32
C TRP A 486 -1.86 -5.63 10.11
N SER A 487 -1.96 -4.44 9.52
CA SER A 487 -1.53 -3.19 10.17
C SER A 487 -2.40 -2.90 11.41
N ARG A 488 -3.72 -3.13 11.31
CA ARG A 488 -4.66 -3.06 12.44
C ARG A 488 -4.18 -3.95 13.60
N ASN A 489 -4.01 -5.24 13.36
CA ASN A 489 -3.63 -6.21 14.39
C ASN A 489 -2.30 -5.87 15.04
N TYR A 490 -1.30 -5.49 14.23
CA TYR A 490 0.00 -5.07 14.74
C TYR A 490 -0.11 -3.81 15.61
N SER A 491 -0.89 -2.82 15.16
CA SER A 491 -1.05 -1.53 15.85
C SER A 491 -1.78 -1.70 17.18
N PHE A 492 -2.86 -2.51 17.23
CA PHE A 492 -3.55 -2.84 18.48
C PHE A 492 -2.65 -3.59 19.46
N ASN A 493 -1.84 -4.54 18.99
CA ASN A 493 -0.89 -5.26 19.85
C ASN A 493 0.19 -4.32 20.41
N THR A 494 0.73 -3.45 19.57
CA THR A 494 1.74 -2.45 19.96
C THR A 494 1.15 -1.46 20.97
N PHE A 495 -0.06 -0.96 20.70
CA PHE A 495 -0.80 -0.10 21.62
C PHE A 495 -1.03 -0.79 22.98
N ARG A 496 -1.52 -2.03 22.99
CA ARG A 496 -1.72 -2.79 24.24
C ARG A 496 -0.42 -2.97 25.03
N THR A 497 0.69 -3.24 24.35
CA THR A 497 1.98 -3.44 24.98
C THR A 497 2.54 -2.15 25.59
N ASN A 498 2.36 -1.02 24.91
CA ASN A 498 3.07 0.22 25.25
C ASN A 498 2.20 1.29 25.94
N CYS A 499 0.87 1.14 25.93
CA CYS A 499 -0.07 2.16 26.40
C CYS A 499 -1.07 1.70 27.45
N VAL A 500 -1.35 0.40 27.60
CA VAL A 500 -2.35 -0.11 28.58
C VAL A 500 -1.81 -0.14 30.02
N LEU A 501 -0.51 0.13 30.22
CA LEU A 501 0.14 0.30 31.52
C LEU A 501 0.31 1.77 31.94
N VAL A 502 -0.21 2.73 31.17
CA VAL A 502 -0.02 4.18 31.35
C VAL A 502 -1.28 4.86 31.85
#